data_AF-A0A819EDR8-F1
#
_entry.id   AF-A0A819EDR8-F1
#
_cell.length_a   1.000
_cell.length_b   1.000
_cell.length_c   1.000
_cell.angle_alpha   90.00
_cell.angle_beta   90.00
_cell.angle_gamma   90.00
#
_symmetry.space_group_name_H-M   'P 1'
#
loop_
_entity.id
_entity.type
_entity.pdbx_description
1 polymer ?
#
loop_
_entity_poly.entity_id
_entity_poly.type
_entity_poly.pdbx_seq_one_letter_code
_entity_poly.pdbx_strand_id
1 'polypeptide(L)'
;RFGRFDREVDIGIPDAVGRLEILRIHTKNMKLGDDVDLVQLGNETHGYVGADLASLCSEAALQQIREKMDFIDLEEDTIDAEVLDSLVVTQENFHFACNQSKSSALRETALEVPTVTWEDIGGLENIKRELQELIQYPLEHPEEFLKFGMTPSRGVLFYGPPGCGKTLLAEAIANECQANFISVKGPELLRMWLGESEANIRDIFDKARQVAPCVLFFDELASIGRLDELIYIPLPDEKSRLAILNATLRKSPVAKDVDMRYLANVTKGFSGTDLKKISQRACQLAIRESIEKHIIREKERERTRQRAMDDDEPDPVLEIRRDHFEKAMKYARRSVSDNDIRKYEMFANTLQQSRGFGSQFRFSNQERLSHGGNGASGRGKNDDDDDLYN
;
A
#
# COMPACT_ATOMS: atom_id res chain seq x y z
N ARG A 1 24.14 29.15 -6.59
CA ARG A 1 25.54 29.68 -6.65
C ARG A 1 26.07 29.66 -5.22
N PHE A 2 27.21 29.00 -4.99
CA PHE A 2 27.88 29.02 -3.68
C PHE A 2 28.10 30.47 -3.20
N GLY A 3 27.75 30.76 -1.95
CA GLY A 3 27.94 32.05 -1.29
C GLY A 3 26.73 33.00 -1.26
N ARG A 4 25.49 32.50 -1.45
CA ARG A 4 24.27 33.30 -1.26
C ARG A 4 23.19 32.54 -0.50
N PHE A 5 22.72 31.44 -1.10
CA PHE A 5 21.83 30.48 -0.47
C PHE A 5 22.61 29.17 -0.40
N ASP A 6 23.25 28.94 0.73
CA ASP A 6 24.07 27.75 0.96
C ASP A 6 23.25 26.57 1.52
N ARG A 7 21.98 26.84 1.87
CA ARG A 7 20.99 25.84 2.31
C ARG A 7 19.67 26.11 1.62
N GLU A 8 19.09 25.06 1.07
CA GLU A 8 17.75 25.04 0.51
C GLU A 8 16.92 24.15 1.44
N VAL A 9 15.73 24.62 1.82
CA VAL A 9 14.75 23.84 2.59
C VAL A 9 13.52 23.76 1.71
N ASP A 10 13.21 22.56 1.25
CA ASP A 10 12.00 22.32 0.49
C ASP A 10 10.83 22.10 1.45
N ILE A 11 9.73 22.82 1.25
CA ILE A 11 8.50 22.67 2.02
C ILE A 11 7.51 21.98 1.10
N GLY A 12 7.45 20.65 1.22
CA GLY A 12 6.56 19.82 0.44
C GLY A 12 5.10 19.92 0.87
N ILE A 13 4.24 19.22 0.12
CA ILE A 13 2.83 19.04 0.44
C ILE A 13 2.73 18.22 1.75
N PRO A 14 1.84 18.59 2.68
CA PRO A 14 1.66 17.84 3.92
C PRO A 14 1.11 16.42 3.65
N ASP A 15 1.64 15.45 4.39
CA ASP A 15 1.15 14.08 4.46
C ASP A 15 -0.16 13.97 5.26
N ALA A 16 -0.76 12.79 5.37
CA ALA A 16 -2.04 12.63 6.07
C ALA A 16 -2.01 13.14 7.53
N VAL A 17 -0.88 12.94 8.23
CA VAL A 17 -0.67 13.42 9.60
C VAL A 17 -0.52 14.94 9.62
N GLY A 18 0.31 15.51 8.74
CA GLY A 18 0.48 16.96 8.61
C GLY A 18 -0.82 17.66 8.24
N ARG A 19 -1.65 17.06 7.37
CA ARG A 19 -2.98 17.59 7.04
C ARG A 19 -3.91 17.60 8.25
N LEU A 20 -3.90 16.53 9.06
CA LEU A 20 -4.65 16.50 10.32
C LEU A 20 -4.19 17.59 11.29
N GLU A 21 -2.88 17.83 11.41
CA GLU A 21 -2.36 18.90 12.26
C GLU A 21 -2.79 20.29 11.78
N ILE A 22 -2.72 20.53 10.46
CA ILE A 22 -3.18 21.79 9.85
C ILE A 22 -4.68 21.98 10.10
N LEU A 23 -5.50 20.94 9.90
CA LEU A 23 -6.93 20.98 10.20
C LEU A 23 -7.20 21.31 11.67
N ARG A 24 -6.46 20.70 12.61
CA ARG A 24 -6.56 21.02 14.06
C ARG A 24 -6.21 22.46 14.37
N ILE A 25 -5.23 23.04 13.68
CA ILE A 25 -4.85 24.44 13.87
C ILE A 25 -5.97 25.37 13.40
N HIS A 26 -6.49 25.14 12.20
CA HIS A 26 -7.54 26.00 11.61
C HIS A 26 -8.91 25.83 12.26
N THR A 27 -9.18 24.68 12.87
CA THR A 27 -10.44 24.42 13.61
C THR A 27 -10.37 24.77 15.09
N LYS A 28 -9.21 25.20 15.62
CA LYS A 28 -9.02 25.49 17.06
C LYS A 28 -10.00 26.52 17.64
N ASN A 29 -10.40 27.50 16.81
CA ASN A 29 -11.34 28.55 17.21
C ASN A 29 -12.78 28.29 16.72
N MET A 30 -13.03 27.13 16.11
CA MET A 30 -14.34 26.73 15.61
C MET A 30 -15.00 25.81 16.63
N LYS A 31 -16.31 25.99 16.85
CA LYS A 31 -17.09 25.05 17.65
C LYS A 31 -17.47 23.87 16.75
N LEU A 32 -16.79 22.75 16.92
CA LEU A 32 -17.03 21.53 16.13
C LEU A 32 -18.14 20.70 16.78
N GLY A 33 -18.95 20.04 15.95
CA GLY A 33 -19.90 19.02 16.40
C GLY A 33 -19.18 17.73 16.82
N ASP A 34 -19.83 16.93 17.66
CA ASP A 34 -19.31 15.63 18.11
C ASP A 34 -19.19 14.61 16.97
N ASP A 35 -19.86 14.87 15.84
CA ASP A 35 -19.85 14.09 14.61
C ASP A 35 -18.62 14.34 13.73
N VAL A 36 -17.82 15.37 14.01
CA VAL A 36 -16.71 15.78 13.14
C VAL A 36 -15.48 14.89 13.34
N ASP A 37 -15.10 14.17 12.29
CA ASP A 37 -13.87 13.37 12.25
C ASP A 37 -12.79 14.05 11.39
N LEU A 38 -11.92 14.80 12.05
CA LEU A 38 -10.77 15.46 11.42
C LEU A 38 -9.74 14.46 10.87
N VAL A 39 -9.67 13.25 11.43
CA VAL A 39 -8.75 12.19 10.95
C VAL A 39 -9.25 11.68 9.61
N GLN A 40 -10.55 11.44 9.49
CA GLN A 40 -11.16 11.10 8.20
C GLN A 40 -10.91 12.18 7.15
N LEU A 41 -11.11 13.46 7.48
CA LEU A 41 -10.86 14.57 6.57
C LEU A 41 -9.39 14.67 6.12
N GLY A 42 -8.43 14.45 7.02
CA GLY A 42 -6.99 14.40 6.66
C GLY A 42 -6.64 13.30 5.66
N ASN A 43 -7.34 12.16 5.74
CA ASN A 43 -7.18 11.05 4.80
C ASN A 43 -7.84 11.31 3.45
N GLU A 44 -8.97 12.02 3.41
CA GLU A 44 -9.73 12.32 2.18
C GLU A 44 -9.11 13.49 1.37
N THR A 45 -8.42 14.41 2.04
CA THR A 45 -7.87 15.65 1.44
C THR A 45 -6.47 15.46 0.84
N HIS A 46 -6.24 14.37 0.11
CA HIS A 46 -4.93 14.11 -0.50
C HIS A 46 -4.54 15.20 -1.52
N GLY A 47 -3.27 15.64 -1.44
CA GLY A 47 -2.74 16.70 -2.30
C GLY A 47 -3.18 18.12 -1.91
N TYR A 48 -3.89 18.30 -0.79
CA TYR A 48 -4.20 19.64 -0.29
C TYR A 48 -2.97 20.26 0.36
N VAL A 49 -2.66 21.50 0.00
CA VAL A 49 -1.65 22.30 0.70
C VAL A 49 -2.25 22.98 1.93
N GLY A 50 -1.40 23.55 2.79
CA GLY A 50 -1.89 24.25 3.99
C GLY A 50 -2.92 25.35 3.70
N ALA A 51 -2.77 26.07 2.59
CA ALA A 51 -3.73 27.08 2.16
C ALA A 51 -5.08 26.47 1.69
N ASP A 52 -5.05 25.30 1.05
CA ASP A 52 -6.28 24.61 0.61
C ASP A 52 -7.06 24.11 1.83
N LEU A 53 -6.38 23.59 2.85
CA LEU A 53 -6.99 23.17 4.12
C LEU A 53 -7.54 24.35 4.92
N ALA A 54 -6.82 25.47 4.97
CA ALA A 54 -7.31 26.69 5.58
C ALA A 54 -8.60 27.19 4.90
N SER A 55 -8.62 27.15 3.57
CA SER A 55 -9.78 27.53 2.76
C SER A 55 -10.94 26.55 2.96
N LEU A 56 -10.64 25.25 3.08
CA LEU A 56 -11.63 24.21 3.38
C LEU A 56 -12.33 24.46 4.74
N CYS A 57 -11.56 24.69 5.81
CA CYS A 57 -12.12 25.03 7.12
C CYS A 57 -12.95 26.32 7.07
N SER A 58 -12.49 27.32 6.31
CA SER A 58 -13.21 28.59 6.17
C SER A 58 -14.54 28.41 5.42
N GLU A 59 -14.58 27.64 4.35
CA GLU A 59 -15.82 27.37 3.61
C GLU A 59 -16.78 26.51 4.42
N ALA A 60 -16.29 25.55 5.21
CA ALA A 60 -17.13 24.77 6.12
C ALA A 60 -17.79 25.66 7.19
N ALA A 61 -17.05 26.61 7.76
CA ALA A 61 -17.60 27.59 8.70
C ALA A 61 -18.65 28.49 8.03
N LEU A 62 -18.36 28.99 6.83
CA LEU A 62 -19.28 29.83 6.05
C LEU A 62 -20.54 29.07 5.66
N GLN A 63 -20.44 27.77 5.36
CA GLN A 63 -21.60 26.94 5.07
C GLN A 63 -22.52 26.85 6.28
N GLN A 64 -21.98 26.65 7.48
CA GLN A 64 -22.79 26.65 8.69
C GLN A 64 -23.45 28.01 8.96
N ILE A 65 -22.72 29.10 8.72
CA ILE A 65 -23.26 30.46 8.83
C ILE A 65 -24.40 30.67 7.82
N ARG A 66 -24.26 30.20 6.58
CA ARG A 66 -25.31 30.31 5.54
C ARG A 66 -26.57 29.55 5.92
N GLU A 67 -26.45 28.37 6.52
CA GLU A 67 -27.59 27.56 6.98
C GLU A 67 -28.33 28.19 8.15
N LYS A 68 -27.62 28.97 8.98
CA LYS A 68 -28.18 29.68 10.13
C LYS A 68 -28.47 31.15 9.85
N MET A 69 -28.23 31.63 8.64
CA MET A 69 -28.37 33.03 8.25
C MET A 69 -29.81 33.55 8.38
N ASP A 70 -30.79 32.65 8.24
CA ASP A 70 -32.22 32.97 8.43
C ASP A 70 -32.58 33.38 9.88
N PHE A 71 -31.71 33.06 10.85
CA PHE A 71 -31.87 33.42 12.27
C PHE A 71 -31.01 34.60 12.70
N ILE A 72 -30.17 35.14 11.80
CA ILE A 72 -29.28 36.26 12.09
C ILE A 72 -29.95 37.52 11.57
N ASP A 73 -30.23 38.47 12.46
CA ASP A 73 -30.69 39.80 12.05
C ASP A 73 -29.50 40.56 11.45
N LEU A 74 -29.57 40.84 10.14
CA LEU A 74 -28.51 41.54 9.40
C LEU A 74 -28.51 43.05 9.67
N GLU A 75 -29.51 43.57 10.39
CA GLU A 75 -29.62 45.00 10.75
C GLU A 75 -28.86 45.36 12.04
N GLU A 76 -28.45 44.37 12.84
CA GLU A 76 -27.67 44.60 14.07
C GLU A 76 -26.15 44.48 13.85
N ASP A 77 -25.39 45.42 14.44
CA ASP A 77 -23.92 45.46 14.35
C ASP A 77 -23.22 44.37 15.19
N THR A 78 -23.96 43.65 16.06
CA THR A 78 -23.43 42.64 16.97
C THR A 78 -24.28 41.39 16.96
N ILE A 79 -23.65 40.21 16.87
CA ILE A 79 -24.34 38.92 16.92
C ILE A 79 -24.56 38.52 18.39
N ASP A 80 -25.78 38.10 18.70
CA ASP A 80 -26.13 37.59 20.03
C ASP A 80 -25.27 36.39 20.45
N ALA A 81 -24.90 36.35 21.72
CA ALA A 81 -24.09 35.28 22.29
C ALA A 81 -24.79 33.91 22.19
N GLU A 82 -26.12 33.86 22.24
CA GLU A 82 -26.90 32.61 22.06
C GLU A 82 -26.81 32.09 20.62
N VAL A 83 -26.85 33.00 19.63
CA VAL A 83 -26.70 32.62 18.21
C VAL A 83 -25.29 32.12 17.96
N LEU A 84 -24.26 32.82 18.48
CA LEU A 84 -22.86 32.39 18.41
C LEU A 84 -22.64 31.02 19.05
N ASP A 85 -23.27 30.73 20.18
CA ASP A 85 -23.13 29.43 20.85
C ASP A 85 -23.85 28.29 20.09
N SER A 86 -24.85 28.62 19.28
CA SER A 86 -25.56 27.67 18.41
C SER A 86 -24.84 27.35 17.09
N LEU A 87 -23.80 28.12 16.71
CA LEU A 87 -23.01 27.91 15.50
C LEU A 87 -22.01 26.76 15.69
N VAL A 88 -22.51 25.54 15.62
CA VAL A 88 -21.71 24.30 15.65
C VAL A 88 -21.50 23.83 14.21
N VAL A 89 -20.25 23.67 13.78
CA VAL A 89 -19.90 23.17 12.45
C VAL A 89 -19.92 21.64 12.45
N THR A 90 -20.71 21.05 11.56
CA THR A 90 -20.92 19.60 11.46
C THR A 90 -20.06 18.97 10.36
N GLN A 91 -19.99 17.64 10.34
CA GLN A 91 -19.28 16.88 9.31
C GLN A 91 -19.88 17.12 7.91
N GLU A 92 -21.18 17.37 7.81
CA GLU A 92 -21.85 17.69 6.54
C GLU A 92 -21.34 19.00 5.93
N ASN A 93 -21.07 20.03 6.75
CA ASN A 93 -20.50 21.28 6.26
C ASN A 93 -19.10 21.06 5.68
N PHE A 94 -18.28 20.20 6.30
CA PHE A 94 -16.97 19.83 5.76
C PHE A 94 -17.07 19.02 4.45
N HIS A 95 -18.01 18.08 4.34
CA HIS A 95 -18.24 17.36 3.09
C HIS A 95 -18.69 18.31 1.95
N PHE A 96 -19.53 19.29 2.26
CA PHE A 96 -19.89 20.34 1.30
C PHE A 96 -18.66 21.13 0.85
N ALA A 97 -17.81 21.55 1.79
CA ALA A 97 -16.60 22.29 1.49
C ALA A 97 -15.61 21.46 0.65
N CYS A 98 -15.47 20.16 0.91
CA CYS A 98 -14.63 19.25 0.12
C CYS A 98 -15.10 19.12 -1.33
N ASN A 99 -16.41 19.18 -1.58
CA ASN A 99 -16.96 19.12 -2.94
C ASN A 99 -16.74 20.43 -3.72
N GLN A 100 -16.61 21.55 -3.03
CA GLN A 100 -16.37 22.86 -3.63
C GLN A 100 -14.87 23.16 -3.82
N SER A 101 -14.05 22.69 -2.87
CA SER A 101 -12.60 22.90 -2.88
C SER A 101 -11.93 22.00 -3.92
N LYS A 102 -11.03 22.60 -4.72
CA LYS A 102 -10.18 21.88 -5.65
C LYS A 102 -8.75 21.92 -5.13
N SER A 103 -8.11 20.76 -4.97
CA SER A 103 -6.71 20.69 -4.60
C SER A 103 -5.84 21.41 -5.64
N SER A 104 -4.94 22.24 -5.14
CA SER A 104 -3.97 22.97 -5.95
C SER A 104 -2.79 22.10 -6.42
N ALA A 105 -2.50 20.99 -5.72
CA ALA A 105 -1.24 20.25 -5.87
C ALA A 105 -1.38 18.78 -6.33
N LEU A 106 -2.54 18.37 -6.86
CA LEU A 106 -2.78 17.01 -7.43
C LEU A 106 -1.77 16.55 -8.51
N ARG A 107 -0.92 17.44 -9.03
CA ARG A 107 0.08 17.14 -10.08
C ARG A 107 1.48 16.86 -9.55
N GLU A 108 1.75 17.12 -8.27
CA GLU A 108 3.07 16.93 -7.70
C GLU A 108 3.20 15.48 -7.20
N THR A 109 4.39 14.89 -7.37
CA THR A 109 4.69 13.55 -6.84
C THR A 109 4.60 13.61 -5.32
N ALA A 110 3.46 13.22 -4.77
CA ALA A 110 3.21 13.26 -3.34
C ALA A 110 4.23 12.39 -2.60
N LEU A 111 4.94 13.02 -1.67
CA LEU A 111 5.87 12.38 -0.76
C LEU A 111 5.07 12.00 0.48
N GLU A 112 4.71 10.72 0.62
CA GLU A 112 3.95 10.26 1.78
C GLU A 112 4.54 8.93 2.29
N VAL A 113 4.49 8.73 3.61
CA VAL A 113 4.72 7.41 4.21
C VAL A 113 3.49 6.54 3.91
N PRO A 114 3.64 5.36 3.29
CA PRO A 114 2.50 4.51 2.98
C PRO A 114 1.77 4.06 4.23
N THR A 115 0.45 3.92 4.15
CA THR A 115 -0.38 3.41 5.26
C THR A 115 -0.47 1.88 5.32
N VAL A 116 0.06 1.20 4.30
CA VAL A 116 -0.01 -0.26 4.17
C VAL A 116 0.96 -0.92 5.14
N THR A 117 0.49 -1.94 5.86
CA THR A 117 1.29 -2.69 6.84
C THR A 117 1.56 -4.13 6.38
N TRP A 118 2.48 -4.84 7.04
CA TRP A 118 2.70 -6.28 6.78
C TRP A 118 1.45 -7.14 6.99
N GLU A 119 0.53 -6.67 7.83
CA GLU A 119 -0.72 -7.38 8.10
C GLU A 119 -1.67 -7.33 6.89
N ASP A 120 -1.58 -6.30 6.05
CA ASP A 120 -2.39 -6.17 4.83
C ASP A 120 -1.91 -7.12 3.72
N ILE A 121 -0.75 -7.75 3.90
CA ILE A 121 -0.13 -8.68 2.96
C ILE A 121 -0.24 -10.11 3.48
N GLY A 122 -1.10 -10.90 2.84
CA GLY A 122 -1.24 -12.31 3.19
C GLY A 122 -0.12 -13.19 2.62
N GLY A 123 0.59 -13.90 3.50
CA GLY A 123 1.63 -14.86 3.14
C GLY A 123 2.98 -14.21 2.81
N LEU A 124 3.77 -14.88 1.97
CA LEU A 124 5.11 -14.42 1.54
C LEU A 124 6.11 -14.16 2.69
N GLU A 125 5.97 -14.85 3.82
CA GLU A 125 6.77 -14.60 5.04
C GLU A 125 8.28 -14.66 4.83
N ASN A 126 8.74 -15.55 3.94
CA ASN A 126 10.17 -15.62 3.60
C ASN A 126 10.66 -14.35 2.88
N ILE A 127 9.83 -13.80 1.98
CA ILE A 127 10.16 -12.59 1.22
C ILE A 127 10.09 -11.36 2.13
N LYS A 128 9.13 -11.32 3.06
CA LYS A 128 9.05 -10.23 4.06
C LYS A 128 10.35 -10.15 4.89
N ARG A 129 10.81 -11.29 5.40
CA ARG A 129 12.08 -11.38 6.15
C ARG A 129 13.29 -10.98 5.30
N GLU A 130 13.36 -11.45 4.06
CA GLU A 130 14.42 -11.07 3.12
C GLU A 130 14.45 -9.56 2.86
N LEU A 131 13.29 -8.91 2.70
CA LEU A 131 13.21 -7.45 2.55
C LEU A 131 13.64 -6.69 3.81
N GLN A 132 13.30 -7.19 5.00
CA GLN A 132 13.78 -6.62 6.26
C GLN A 132 15.30 -6.70 6.35
N GLU A 133 15.89 -7.85 6.03
CA GLU A 133 17.35 -8.03 6.03
C GLU A 133 18.05 -7.09 5.05
N LEU A 134 17.47 -6.88 3.86
CA LEU A 134 18.07 -6.05 2.80
C LEU A 134 17.90 -4.55 3.02
N ILE A 135 16.78 -4.11 3.62
CA ILE A 135 16.43 -2.68 3.73
C ILE A 135 16.52 -2.21 5.18
N GLN A 136 15.86 -2.90 6.11
CA GLN A 136 15.78 -2.48 7.51
C GLN A 136 17.12 -2.60 8.24
N TYR A 137 17.85 -3.70 8.07
CA TYR A 137 19.12 -3.89 8.81
C TYR A 137 20.20 -2.86 8.49
N PRO A 138 20.43 -2.46 7.21
CA PRO A 138 21.37 -1.38 6.91
C PRO A 138 20.97 -0.02 7.48
N LEU A 139 19.67 0.22 7.66
CA LEU A 139 19.12 1.46 8.21
C LEU A 139 19.26 1.50 9.74
N GLU A 140 18.96 0.39 10.42
CA GLU A 140 18.97 0.30 11.90
C GLU A 140 20.36 0.02 12.49
N HIS A 141 21.21 -0.73 11.77
CA HIS A 141 22.50 -1.22 12.26
C HIS A 141 23.68 -0.93 11.31
N PRO A 142 23.93 0.34 10.92
CA PRO A 142 25.00 0.68 9.99
C PRO A 142 26.41 0.32 10.49
N GLU A 143 26.61 0.28 11.81
CA GLU A 143 27.89 -0.07 12.45
C GLU A 143 28.31 -1.52 12.19
N GLU A 144 27.36 -2.45 12.11
CA GLU A 144 27.66 -3.86 11.85
C GLU A 144 28.16 -4.02 10.39
N PHE A 145 27.50 -3.36 9.43
CA PHE A 145 27.96 -3.35 8.04
C PHE A 145 29.37 -2.77 7.89
N LEU A 146 29.68 -1.70 8.63
CA LEU A 146 31.01 -1.09 8.62
C LEU A 146 32.07 -2.02 9.22
N LYS A 147 31.76 -2.72 10.34
CA LYS A 147 32.68 -3.68 10.97
C LYS A 147 33.05 -4.83 10.03
N PHE A 148 32.08 -5.33 9.28
CA PHE A 148 32.31 -6.39 8.30
C PHE A 148 32.81 -5.86 6.94
N GLY A 149 32.95 -4.54 6.78
CA GLY A 149 33.41 -3.91 5.54
C GLY A 149 32.47 -4.14 4.36
N MET A 150 31.19 -4.42 4.63
CA MET A 150 30.19 -4.72 3.61
C MET A 150 29.40 -3.47 3.25
N THR A 151 29.20 -3.23 1.96
CA THR A 151 28.26 -2.21 1.48
C THR A 151 26.90 -2.85 1.25
N PRO A 152 25.80 -2.30 1.78
CA PRO A 152 24.46 -2.83 1.55
C PRO A 152 24.09 -2.75 0.06
N SER A 153 23.26 -3.70 -0.39
CA SER A 153 22.71 -3.73 -1.74
C SER A 153 21.88 -2.47 -2.01
N ARG A 154 21.99 -1.89 -3.20
CA ARG A 154 21.36 -0.58 -3.49
C ARG A 154 19.96 -0.69 -4.10
N GLY A 155 19.52 -1.87 -4.50
CA GLY A 155 18.21 -2.03 -5.13
C GLY A 155 17.75 -3.47 -5.29
N VAL A 156 16.43 -3.63 -5.20
CA VAL A 156 15.72 -4.91 -5.30
C VAL A 156 14.81 -4.88 -6.52
N LEU A 157 14.82 -5.96 -7.31
CA LEU A 157 13.90 -6.18 -8.42
C LEU A 157 12.87 -7.25 -8.07
N PHE A 158 11.61 -6.85 -7.96
CA PHE A 158 10.49 -7.78 -7.87
C PHE A 158 10.08 -8.28 -9.25
N TYR A 159 10.00 -9.59 -9.41
CA TYR A 159 9.46 -10.20 -10.63
C TYR A 159 8.51 -11.35 -10.32
N GLY A 160 7.53 -11.56 -11.21
CA GLY A 160 6.53 -12.61 -11.06
C GLY A 160 5.16 -12.20 -11.62
N PRO A 161 4.18 -13.11 -11.57
CA PRO A 161 2.85 -12.90 -12.14
C PRO A 161 2.18 -11.60 -11.64
N PRO A 162 1.33 -10.97 -12.48
CA PRO A 162 0.61 -9.76 -12.09
C PRO A 162 -0.36 -10.05 -10.94
N GLY A 163 -0.58 -9.05 -10.08
CA GLY A 163 -1.57 -9.15 -9.00
C GLY A 163 -1.17 -10.01 -7.80
N CYS A 164 0.13 -10.26 -7.57
CA CYS A 164 0.64 -11.02 -6.42
C CYS A 164 1.17 -10.15 -5.28
N GLY A 165 0.84 -8.84 -5.25
CA GLY A 165 1.18 -7.95 -4.13
C GLY A 165 2.57 -7.31 -4.18
N LYS A 166 3.21 -7.23 -5.36
CA LYS A 166 4.54 -6.58 -5.52
C LYS A 166 4.54 -5.12 -5.04
N THR A 167 3.58 -4.33 -5.49
CA THR A 167 3.41 -2.92 -5.08
C THR A 167 3.11 -2.80 -3.59
N LEU A 168 2.24 -3.68 -3.05
CA LEU A 168 1.91 -3.69 -1.62
C LEU A 168 3.12 -4.01 -0.75
N LEU A 169 3.99 -4.95 -1.17
CA LEU A 169 5.24 -5.27 -0.47
C LEU A 169 6.18 -4.07 -0.40
N ALA A 170 6.30 -3.31 -1.49
CA ALA A 170 7.13 -2.10 -1.53
C ALA A 170 6.59 -1.01 -0.60
N GLU A 171 5.27 -0.83 -0.56
CA GLU A 171 4.60 0.10 0.34
C GLU A 171 4.76 -0.32 1.81
N ALA A 172 4.61 -1.61 2.12
CA ALA A 172 4.72 -2.12 3.49
C ALA A 172 6.13 -2.03 4.06
N ILE A 173 7.18 -2.32 3.28
CA ILE A 173 8.57 -2.16 3.76
C ILE A 173 8.92 -0.69 4.00
N ALA A 174 8.41 0.22 3.17
CA ALA A 174 8.61 1.65 3.35
C ALA A 174 7.93 2.15 4.65
N ASN A 175 6.71 1.68 4.92
CA ASN A 175 6.02 1.97 6.17
C ASN A 175 6.75 1.38 7.38
N GLU A 176 7.22 0.13 7.31
CA GLU A 176 7.97 -0.50 8.41
C GLU A 176 9.24 0.29 8.76
N CYS A 177 9.96 0.77 7.75
CA CYS A 177 11.16 1.58 7.93
C CYS A 177 10.86 3.05 8.25
N GLN A 178 9.58 3.45 8.34
CA GLN A 178 9.13 4.85 8.46
C GLN A 178 9.82 5.77 7.42
N ALA A 179 9.97 5.25 6.21
CA ALA A 179 10.66 5.92 5.11
C ALA A 179 9.65 6.55 4.13
N ASN A 180 10.04 7.66 3.53
CA ASN A 180 9.26 8.29 2.47
C ASN A 180 9.10 7.33 1.29
N PHE A 181 7.95 7.33 0.63
CA PHE A 181 7.70 6.46 -0.52
C PHE A 181 7.40 7.28 -1.77
N ILE A 182 8.18 7.05 -2.83
CA ILE A 182 7.96 7.65 -4.14
C ILE A 182 7.64 6.53 -5.11
N SER A 183 6.42 6.53 -5.64
CA SER A 183 5.97 5.57 -6.65
C SER A 183 5.94 6.24 -8.02
N VAL A 184 6.72 5.70 -8.96
CA VAL A 184 6.72 6.14 -10.36
C VAL A 184 6.09 5.03 -11.20
N LYS A 185 4.97 5.34 -11.85
CA LYS A 185 4.23 4.32 -12.62
C LYS A 185 4.71 4.24 -14.06
N GLY A 186 4.60 3.07 -14.69
CA GLY A 186 4.96 2.84 -16.10
C GLY A 186 4.45 3.90 -17.09
N PRO A 187 3.18 4.34 -17.04
CA PRO A 187 2.67 5.40 -17.91
C PRO A 187 3.35 6.77 -17.72
N GLU A 188 3.79 7.08 -16.50
CA GLU A 188 4.54 8.31 -16.21
C GLU A 188 5.94 8.23 -16.81
N LEU A 189 6.60 7.07 -16.67
CA LEU A 189 7.87 6.80 -17.33
C LEU A 189 7.76 6.93 -18.86
N LEU A 190 6.74 6.33 -19.48
CA LEU A 190 6.55 6.41 -20.93
C LEU A 190 6.31 7.83 -21.43
N ARG A 191 5.57 8.65 -20.67
CA ARG A 191 5.39 10.08 -20.97
C ARG A 191 6.70 10.85 -20.86
N MET A 192 7.50 10.57 -19.84
CA MET A 192 8.83 11.17 -19.68
C MET A 192 9.74 10.79 -20.85
N TRP A 193 9.68 9.55 -21.33
CA TRP A 193 10.55 9.05 -22.41
C TRP A 193 10.35 9.72 -23.77
N LEU A 194 9.14 10.20 -24.10
CA LEU A 194 8.81 10.71 -25.43
C LEU A 194 9.10 12.21 -25.67
N GLY A 195 9.65 12.96 -24.70
CA GLY A 195 9.88 14.40 -24.91
C GLY A 195 10.92 15.12 -24.05
N GLU A 196 11.17 14.72 -22.80
CA GLU A 196 11.97 15.51 -21.82
C GLU A 196 12.76 14.61 -20.83
N SER A 197 13.29 13.48 -21.33
CA SER A 197 13.38 12.23 -20.58
C SER A 197 14.39 12.16 -19.44
N GLU A 198 15.58 12.73 -19.59
CA GLU A 198 16.64 12.52 -18.61
C GLU A 198 16.55 13.49 -17.44
N ALA A 199 16.18 14.75 -17.71
CA ALA A 199 16.05 15.78 -16.67
C ALA A 199 15.01 15.36 -15.62
N ASN A 200 13.82 14.94 -16.05
CA ASN A 200 12.76 14.54 -15.14
C ASN A 200 13.12 13.30 -14.30
N ILE A 201 13.82 12.32 -14.87
CA ILE A 201 14.29 11.15 -14.11
C ILE A 201 15.35 11.59 -13.08
N ARG A 202 16.31 12.43 -13.46
CA ARG A 202 17.30 12.98 -12.53
C ARG A 202 16.62 13.76 -11.40
N ASP A 203 15.63 14.58 -11.71
CA ASP A 203 14.88 15.35 -10.72
C ASP A 203 14.16 14.43 -9.73
N ILE A 204 13.60 13.30 -10.17
CA ILE A 204 13.00 12.30 -9.27
C ILE A 204 14.04 11.72 -8.31
N PHE A 205 15.22 11.34 -8.83
CA PHE A 205 16.30 10.82 -7.99
C PHE A 205 16.88 11.89 -7.05
N ASP A 206 16.95 13.14 -7.48
CA ASP A 206 17.41 14.26 -6.66
C ASP A 206 16.40 14.55 -5.53
N LYS A 207 15.09 14.56 -5.84
CA LYS A 207 14.02 14.61 -4.84
C LYS A 207 14.12 13.47 -3.83
N ALA A 208 14.28 12.23 -4.31
CA ALA A 208 14.42 11.06 -3.43
C ALA A 208 15.64 11.16 -2.50
N ARG A 209 16.74 11.80 -2.94
CA ARG A 209 17.92 12.04 -2.09
C ARG A 209 17.68 13.14 -1.06
N GLN A 210 16.92 14.18 -1.41
CA GLN A 210 16.58 15.27 -0.49
C GLN A 210 15.67 14.79 0.66
N VAL A 211 14.82 13.79 0.39
CA VAL A 211 13.88 13.22 1.36
C VAL A 211 14.35 11.91 2.01
N ALA A 212 15.66 11.65 2.04
CA ALA A 212 16.20 10.46 2.67
C ALA A 212 15.88 10.43 4.18
N PRO A 213 15.44 9.29 4.76
CA PRO A 213 15.30 7.95 4.16
C PRO A 213 14.06 7.81 3.25
N CYS A 214 14.26 7.26 2.05
CA CYS A 214 13.20 7.13 1.03
C CYS A 214 13.32 5.82 0.26
N VAL A 215 12.19 5.18 -0.02
CA VAL A 215 12.04 4.06 -0.96
C VAL A 215 11.52 4.60 -2.29
N LEU A 216 12.34 4.52 -3.34
CA LEU A 216 11.95 4.87 -4.70
C LEU A 216 11.51 3.62 -5.45
N PHE A 217 10.21 3.51 -5.72
CA PHE A 217 9.57 2.37 -6.34
C PHE A 217 9.17 2.67 -7.79
N PHE A 218 9.65 1.85 -8.73
CA PHE A 218 9.27 1.91 -10.14
C PHE A 218 8.29 0.78 -10.46
N ASP A 219 7.01 1.10 -10.63
CA ASP A 219 5.98 0.13 -10.99
C ASP A 219 5.95 -0.13 -12.50
N GLU A 220 5.56 -1.34 -12.88
CA GLU A 220 5.43 -1.79 -14.28
C GLU A 220 6.73 -1.69 -15.11
N LEU A 221 7.89 -1.72 -14.45
CA LEU A 221 9.18 -1.70 -15.13
C LEU A 221 9.43 -3.04 -15.85
N ALA A 222 9.14 -3.09 -17.14
CA ALA A 222 9.51 -4.20 -17.99
C ALA A 222 11.01 -4.14 -18.30
N SER A 223 11.84 -4.72 -17.40
CA SER A 223 13.24 -5.07 -17.68
C SER A 223 14.15 -3.90 -18.07
N ILE A 224 14.50 -3.02 -17.12
CA ILE A 224 15.63 -2.09 -17.28
C ILE A 224 16.42 -2.04 -15.97
N GLY A 225 17.73 -2.35 -16.01
CA GLY A 225 18.67 -1.97 -14.95
C GLY A 225 19.50 -3.10 -14.34
N ARG A 226 20.67 -2.71 -13.80
CA ARG A 226 21.51 -3.52 -12.93
C ARG A 226 20.96 -3.43 -11.51
N LEU A 227 19.92 -4.20 -11.21
CA LEU A 227 19.48 -4.36 -9.83
C LEU A 227 20.20 -5.56 -9.22
N ASP A 228 20.72 -5.34 -8.01
CA ASP A 228 21.64 -6.25 -7.33
C ASP A 228 20.88 -7.49 -6.86
N GLU A 229 19.69 -7.31 -6.29
CA GLU A 229 18.87 -8.40 -5.76
C GLU A 229 17.62 -8.67 -6.61
N LEU A 230 17.34 -9.95 -6.87
CA LEU A 230 16.14 -10.38 -7.62
C LEU A 230 15.27 -11.26 -6.74
N ILE A 231 14.06 -10.78 -6.47
CA ILE A 231 13.10 -11.49 -5.63
C ILE A 231 11.92 -11.95 -6.49
N TYR A 232 11.74 -13.28 -6.53
CA TYR A 232 10.60 -13.90 -7.21
C TYR A 232 9.37 -13.91 -6.31
N ILE A 233 8.26 -13.35 -6.79
CA ILE A 233 6.98 -13.37 -6.09
C ILE A 233 6.03 -14.34 -6.81
N PRO A 234 5.83 -15.56 -6.30
CA PRO A 234 4.96 -16.56 -6.91
C PRO A 234 3.47 -16.26 -6.69
N LEU A 235 2.62 -17.06 -7.33
CA LEU A 235 1.20 -17.12 -6.97
C LEU A 235 1.01 -17.65 -5.53
N PRO A 236 -0.04 -17.20 -4.82
CA PRO A 236 -0.26 -17.59 -3.45
C PRO A 236 -0.62 -19.08 -3.31
N ASP A 237 0.06 -19.74 -2.37
CA ASP A 237 -0.29 -21.09 -1.90
C ASP A 237 -1.58 -21.06 -1.08
N GLU A 238 -2.11 -22.23 -0.68
CA GLU A 238 -3.38 -22.30 0.07
C GLU A 238 -3.36 -21.49 1.36
N LYS A 239 -2.24 -21.52 2.09
CA LYS A 239 -2.06 -20.73 3.31
C LYS A 239 -2.05 -19.23 3.02
N SER A 240 -1.32 -18.80 1.99
CA SER A 240 -1.29 -17.39 1.57
C SER A 240 -2.66 -16.94 1.08
N ARG A 241 -3.42 -17.77 0.34
CA ARG A 241 -4.78 -17.42 -0.10
C ARG A 241 -5.71 -17.18 1.07
N LEU A 242 -5.65 -18.02 2.11
CA LEU A 242 -6.41 -17.81 3.34
C LEU A 242 -6.01 -16.49 4.03
N ALA A 243 -4.71 -16.22 4.14
CA ALA A 243 -4.21 -14.99 4.74
C ALA A 243 -4.64 -13.74 3.94
N ILE A 244 -4.61 -13.82 2.60
CA ILE A 244 -5.06 -12.74 1.70
C ILE A 244 -6.56 -12.48 1.90
N LEU A 245 -7.39 -13.54 1.94
CA LEU A 245 -8.83 -13.39 2.18
C LEU A 245 -9.09 -12.70 3.52
N ASN A 246 -8.41 -13.14 4.59
CA ASN A 246 -8.53 -12.51 5.91
C ASN A 246 -8.04 -11.05 5.94
N ALA A 247 -6.93 -10.73 5.27
CA ALA A 247 -6.43 -9.36 5.17
C ALA A 247 -7.42 -8.46 4.43
N THR A 248 -7.95 -8.92 3.28
CA THR A 248 -8.89 -8.14 2.47
C THR A 248 -10.24 -7.89 3.17
N LEU A 249 -10.67 -8.82 4.02
CA LEU A 249 -11.96 -8.75 4.72
C LEU A 249 -11.84 -8.26 6.16
N ARG A 250 -10.64 -7.90 6.64
CA ARG A 250 -10.42 -7.47 8.04
C ARG A 250 -11.34 -6.33 8.46
N LYS A 251 -11.60 -5.38 7.56
CA LYS A 251 -12.44 -4.21 7.80
C LYS A 251 -13.93 -4.45 7.48
N SER A 252 -14.30 -5.64 7.02
CA SER A 252 -15.66 -5.95 6.57
C SER A 252 -16.37 -6.91 7.52
N PRO A 253 -17.64 -6.67 7.88
CA PRO A 253 -18.39 -7.58 8.74
C PRO A 253 -18.73 -8.86 7.96
N VAL A 254 -18.15 -9.98 8.38
CA VAL A 254 -18.34 -11.29 7.73
C VAL A 254 -19.08 -12.23 8.68
N ALA A 255 -20.11 -12.89 8.18
CA ALA A 255 -20.91 -13.82 8.95
C ALA A 255 -20.13 -15.11 9.27
N LYS A 256 -20.42 -15.71 10.43
CA LYS A 256 -19.76 -16.93 10.93
C LYS A 256 -19.98 -18.17 10.05
N ASP A 257 -20.95 -18.12 9.13
CA ASP A 257 -21.25 -19.19 8.18
C ASP A 257 -20.29 -19.22 6.99
N VAL A 258 -19.43 -18.20 6.80
CA VAL A 258 -18.45 -18.15 5.71
C VAL A 258 -17.19 -18.92 6.10
N ASP A 259 -16.91 -20.01 5.38
CA ASP A 259 -15.68 -20.78 5.54
C ASP A 259 -14.57 -20.27 4.60
N MET A 260 -13.63 -19.51 5.15
CA MET A 260 -12.47 -18.99 4.41
C MET A 260 -11.50 -20.08 3.96
N ARG A 261 -11.41 -21.20 4.69
CA ARG A 261 -10.55 -22.33 4.30
C ARG A 261 -11.10 -23.01 3.06
N TYR A 262 -12.42 -23.20 3.01
CA TYR A 262 -13.08 -23.71 1.81
C TYR A 262 -12.84 -22.81 0.59
N LEU A 263 -13.02 -21.50 0.74
CA LEU A 263 -12.75 -20.54 -0.34
C LEU A 263 -11.29 -20.58 -0.81
N ALA A 264 -10.33 -20.68 0.11
CA ALA A 264 -8.91 -20.82 -0.23
C ALA A 264 -8.61 -22.12 -1.00
N ASN A 265 -9.28 -23.23 -0.67
CA ASN A 265 -9.09 -24.50 -1.38
C ASN A 265 -9.63 -24.44 -2.83
N VAL A 266 -10.82 -23.86 -3.02
CA VAL A 266 -11.48 -23.80 -4.35
C VAL A 266 -10.81 -22.78 -5.29
N THR A 267 -10.15 -21.75 -4.76
CA THR A 267 -9.48 -20.67 -5.53
C THR A 267 -8.05 -21.01 -5.97
N LYS A 268 -7.75 -22.27 -6.28
CA LYS A 268 -6.41 -22.67 -6.74
C LYS A 268 -6.03 -21.96 -8.05
N GLY A 269 -4.84 -21.36 -8.08
CA GLY A 269 -4.32 -20.66 -9.25
C GLY A 269 -4.88 -19.25 -9.48
N PHE A 270 -5.56 -18.69 -8.48
CA PHE A 270 -5.97 -17.28 -8.44
C PHE A 270 -4.82 -16.41 -7.93
N SER A 271 -4.66 -15.22 -8.50
CA SER A 271 -3.74 -14.21 -7.97
C SER A 271 -4.35 -13.51 -6.75
N GLY A 272 -3.53 -12.76 -5.99
CA GLY A 272 -4.02 -11.94 -4.87
C GLY A 272 -5.07 -10.92 -5.32
N THR A 273 -4.90 -10.33 -6.52
CA THR A 273 -5.90 -9.43 -7.12
C THR A 273 -7.20 -10.17 -7.45
N ASP A 274 -7.14 -11.42 -7.91
CA ASP A 274 -8.35 -12.18 -8.19
C ASP A 274 -9.13 -12.49 -6.90
N LEU A 275 -8.43 -12.84 -5.81
CA LEU A 275 -9.04 -13.01 -4.49
C LEU A 275 -9.65 -11.72 -3.97
N LYS A 276 -8.93 -10.59 -4.10
CA LYS A 276 -9.43 -9.27 -3.74
C LYS A 276 -10.71 -8.92 -4.51
N LYS A 277 -10.78 -9.22 -5.81
CA LYS A 277 -11.97 -9.03 -6.63
C LYS A 277 -13.16 -9.88 -6.15
N ILE A 278 -12.92 -11.11 -5.72
CA ILE A 278 -13.97 -11.98 -5.15
C ILE A 278 -14.53 -11.35 -3.87
N SER A 279 -13.66 -10.96 -2.93
CA SER A 279 -14.04 -10.29 -1.69
C SER A 279 -14.81 -8.99 -1.93
N GLN A 280 -14.32 -8.13 -2.83
CA GLN A 280 -14.97 -6.89 -3.21
C GLN A 280 -16.35 -7.12 -3.83
N ARG A 281 -16.48 -8.11 -4.72
CA ARG A 281 -17.77 -8.44 -5.34
C ARG A 281 -18.77 -9.00 -4.33
N ALA A 282 -18.33 -9.83 -3.38
CA ALA A 282 -19.18 -10.31 -2.31
C ALA A 282 -19.67 -9.16 -1.41
N CYS A 283 -18.78 -8.22 -1.07
CA CYS A 283 -19.13 -7.01 -0.34
C CYS A 283 -20.14 -6.13 -1.10
N GLN A 284 -19.94 -5.90 -2.40
CA GLN A 284 -20.88 -5.15 -3.24
C GLN A 284 -22.27 -5.78 -3.31
N LEU A 285 -22.35 -7.11 -3.32
CA LEU A 285 -23.63 -7.82 -3.29
C LEU A 285 -24.33 -7.65 -1.94
N ALA A 286 -23.58 -7.71 -0.83
CA ALA A 286 -24.11 -7.46 0.50
C ALA A 286 -24.63 -6.01 0.65
N ILE A 287 -23.86 -5.02 0.17
CA ILE A 287 -24.26 -3.61 0.16
C ILE A 287 -25.53 -3.42 -0.67
N ARG A 288 -25.61 -4.04 -1.85
CA ARG A 288 -26.82 -3.98 -2.69
C ARG A 288 -28.04 -4.53 -1.95
N GLU A 289 -27.90 -5.69 -1.30
CA GLU A 289 -28.99 -6.29 -0.51
C GLU A 289 -29.41 -5.39 0.66
N SER A 290 -28.46 -4.72 1.31
CA SER A 290 -28.71 -3.75 2.39
C SER A 290 -29.53 -2.55 1.92
N ILE A 291 -29.13 -1.95 0.80
CA ILE A 291 -29.84 -0.80 0.23
C ILE A 291 -31.25 -1.21 -0.24
N GLU A 292 -31.37 -2.38 -0.88
CA GLU A 292 -32.68 -2.90 -1.32
C GLU A 292 -33.63 -3.12 -0.14
N LYS A 293 -33.14 -3.72 0.96
CA LYS A 293 -33.93 -3.91 2.19
C LYS A 293 -34.32 -2.59 2.84
N HIS A 294 -33.41 -1.62 2.90
CA HIS A 294 -33.70 -0.29 3.43
C HIS A 294 -34.84 0.38 2.66
N ILE A 295 -34.78 0.37 1.32
CA ILE A 295 -35.82 0.96 0.45
C ILE A 295 -37.18 0.25 0.64
N ILE A 296 -37.19 -1.08 0.78
CA ILE A 296 -38.43 -1.83 1.00
C ILE A 296 -39.04 -1.46 2.36
N ARG A 297 -38.23 -1.42 3.42
CA ARG A 297 -38.66 -1.04 4.77
C ARG A 297 -39.22 0.38 4.82
N GLU A 298 -38.56 1.32 4.15
CA GLU A 298 -38.99 2.71 4.03
C GLU A 298 -40.35 2.81 3.32
N LYS A 299 -40.54 2.10 2.20
CA LYS A 299 -41.84 2.03 1.50
C LYS A 299 -42.94 1.38 2.34
N GLU A 300 -42.61 0.38 3.15
CA GLU A 300 -43.55 -0.24 4.08
C GLU A 300 -43.94 0.70 5.22
N ARG A 301 -42.98 1.47 5.77
CA ARG A 301 -43.25 2.53 6.76
C ARG A 301 -44.15 3.63 6.19
N GLU A 302 -43.89 4.08 4.96
CA GLU A 302 -44.77 5.06 4.27
C GLU A 302 -46.19 4.53 4.06
N ARG A 303 -46.34 3.23 3.76
CA ARG A 303 -47.65 2.57 3.63
C ARG A 303 -48.35 2.36 4.98
N THR A 304 -47.59 2.19 6.06
CA THR A 304 -48.10 1.85 7.41
C THR A 304 -48.26 3.07 8.31
N ARG A 305 -48.05 4.29 7.76
CA ARG A 305 -48.13 5.62 8.42
C ARG A 305 -49.46 5.98 9.10
N GLN A 306 -50.37 5.03 9.30
CA GLN A 306 -51.60 5.18 10.05
C GLN A 306 -51.66 4.44 11.40
N ARG A 307 -50.70 3.61 11.80
CA ARG A 307 -50.72 3.00 13.15
C ARG A 307 -49.34 2.76 13.77
N ALA A 308 -49.12 3.52 14.85
CA ALA A 308 -48.29 3.25 16.04
C ALA A 308 -46.75 3.31 15.92
N MET A 309 -46.22 4.17 16.82
CA MET A 309 -44.91 4.29 17.48
C MET A 309 -43.64 3.95 16.69
N ASP A 310 -42.75 4.94 16.65
CA ASP A 310 -41.32 4.82 16.38
C ASP A 310 -40.69 3.77 17.32
N ASP A 311 -40.69 2.51 16.89
CA ASP A 311 -39.63 1.60 17.31
C ASP A 311 -38.42 1.94 16.43
N ASP A 312 -37.48 2.68 17.02
CA ASP A 312 -36.09 2.80 16.60
C ASP A 312 -35.42 1.42 16.68
N GLU A 313 -35.90 0.46 15.90
CA GLU A 313 -35.24 -0.82 15.76
C GLU A 313 -33.97 -0.56 14.93
N PRO A 314 -32.78 -0.66 15.54
CA PRO A 314 -31.54 -0.29 14.88
C PRO A 314 -31.37 -1.14 13.63
N ASP A 315 -30.90 -0.52 12.54
CA ASP A 315 -30.64 -1.21 11.28
C ASP A 315 -29.66 -2.37 11.55
N PRO A 316 -30.08 -3.64 11.41
CA PRO A 316 -29.17 -4.74 11.68
C PRO A 316 -28.05 -4.68 10.65
N VAL A 317 -26.83 -4.43 11.12
CA VAL A 317 -25.62 -4.41 10.29
C VAL A 317 -25.58 -5.69 9.45
N LEU A 318 -25.79 -5.54 8.14
CA LEU A 318 -25.87 -6.67 7.23
C LEU A 318 -24.47 -7.24 7.00
N GLU A 319 -24.22 -8.40 7.61
CA GLU A 319 -22.98 -9.16 7.45
C GLU A 319 -22.90 -9.83 6.06
N ILE A 320 -21.68 -9.99 5.55
CA ILE A 320 -21.42 -10.73 4.32
C ILE A 320 -21.61 -12.23 4.59
N ARG A 321 -22.64 -12.83 3.97
CA ARG A 321 -23.00 -14.25 4.07
C ARG A 321 -22.36 -15.13 2.99
N ARG A 322 -22.45 -16.45 3.17
CA ARG A 322 -21.99 -17.47 2.20
C ARG A 322 -22.58 -17.25 0.80
N ASP A 323 -23.87 -16.93 0.71
CA ASP A 323 -24.57 -16.75 -0.57
C ASP A 323 -23.97 -15.64 -1.44
N HIS A 324 -23.42 -14.58 -0.81
CA HIS A 324 -22.73 -13.52 -1.54
C HIS A 324 -21.43 -14.01 -2.17
N PHE A 325 -20.66 -14.84 -1.45
CA PHE A 325 -19.45 -15.45 -1.97
C PHE A 325 -19.75 -16.46 -3.09
N GLU A 326 -20.81 -17.26 -2.96
CA GLU A 326 -21.23 -18.17 -4.03
C GLU A 326 -21.62 -17.42 -5.30
N LYS A 327 -22.41 -16.34 -5.17
CA LYS A 327 -22.75 -15.46 -6.29
C LYS A 327 -21.52 -14.78 -6.89
N ALA A 328 -20.57 -14.34 -6.06
CA ALA A 328 -19.32 -13.75 -6.53
C ALA A 328 -18.45 -14.76 -7.30
N MET A 329 -18.36 -15.99 -6.80
CA MET A 329 -17.54 -17.06 -7.38
C MET A 329 -18.01 -17.48 -8.78
N LYS A 330 -19.32 -17.39 -9.08
CA LYS A 330 -19.86 -17.66 -10.43
C LYS A 330 -19.25 -16.79 -11.54
N TYR A 331 -18.80 -15.59 -11.19
CA TYR A 331 -18.20 -14.64 -12.15
C TYR A 331 -16.68 -14.53 -11.98
N ALA A 332 -16.11 -15.27 -11.05
CA ALA A 332 -14.68 -15.25 -10.78
C ALA A 332 -13.93 -15.89 -11.94
N ARG A 333 -12.86 -15.22 -12.40
CA ARG A 333 -11.98 -15.70 -13.47
C ARG A 333 -10.54 -15.56 -13.02
N ARG A 334 -9.73 -16.56 -13.36
CA ARG A 334 -8.28 -16.52 -13.14
C ARG A 334 -7.65 -15.51 -14.09
N SER A 335 -6.85 -14.59 -13.55
CA SER A 335 -6.11 -13.61 -14.34
C SER A 335 -4.86 -14.20 -15.00
N VAL A 336 -4.25 -15.22 -14.39
CA VAL A 336 -2.99 -15.81 -14.85
C VAL A 336 -3.23 -17.22 -15.40
N SER A 337 -2.79 -17.46 -16.63
CA SER A 337 -2.89 -18.76 -17.29
C SER A 337 -1.80 -19.72 -16.83
N ASP A 338 -2.04 -21.03 -16.92
CA ASP A 338 -1.04 -22.05 -16.55
C ASP A 338 0.22 -21.98 -17.43
N ASN A 339 0.09 -21.52 -18.68
CA ASN A 339 1.22 -21.28 -19.57
C ASN A 339 2.10 -20.13 -19.08
N ASP A 340 1.49 -19.06 -18.58
CA ASP A 340 2.25 -17.90 -18.08
C ASP A 340 2.94 -18.24 -16.75
N ILE A 341 2.32 -19.05 -15.89
CA ILE A 341 2.94 -19.56 -14.66
C ILE A 341 4.24 -20.29 -14.99
N ARG A 342 4.20 -21.23 -15.95
CA ARG A 342 5.40 -21.97 -16.38
C ARG A 342 6.49 -21.06 -16.93
N LYS A 343 6.14 -20.02 -17.68
CA LYS A 343 7.12 -19.04 -18.17
C LYS A 343 7.81 -18.32 -17.02
N TYR A 344 7.06 -17.86 -16.01
CA TYR A 344 7.64 -17.21 -14.85
C TYR A 344 8.53 -18.13 -14.01
N GLU A 345 8.14 -19.40 -13.84
CA GLU A 345 8.96 -20.42 -13.16
C GLU A 345 10.24 -20.73 -13.93
N MET A 346 10.15 -20.92 -15.26
CA MET A 346 11.32 -21.13 -16.11
C MET A 346 12.26 -19.93 -16.05
N PHE A 347 11.72 -18.71 -16.11
CA PHE A 347 12.48 -17.49 -16.01
C PHE A 347 13.16 -17.36 -14.64
N ALA A 348 12.48 -17.68 -13.55
CA ALA A 348 13.05 -17.70 -12.21
C ALA A 348 14.22 -18.69 -12.09
N ASN A 349 14.06 -19.91 -12.60
CA ASN A 349 15.11 -20.92 -12.60
C ASN A 349 16.31 -20.49 -13.46
N THR A 350 16.06 -19.88 -14.62
CA THR A 350 17.12 -19.42 -15.53
C THR A 350 17.91 -18.27 -14.93
N LEU A 351 17.25 -17.33 -14.25
CA LEU A 351 17.89 -16.22 -13.57
C LEU A 351 18.73 -16.67 -12.36
N GLN A 352 18.25 -17.66 -11.62
CA GLN A 352 19.02 -18.25 -10.52
C GLN A 352 20.24 -19.02 -11.05
N GLN A 353 20.11 -19.70 -12.19
CA GLN A 353 21.21 -20.43 -12.83
C GLN A 353 22.25 -19.52 -13.47
N SER A 354 21.85 -18.42 -14.11
CA SER A 354 22.78 -17.47 -14.73
C SER A 354 23.65 -16.74 -13.71
N ARG A 355 23.19 -16.65 -12.45
CA ARG A 355 23.96 -16.12 -11.30
C ARG A 355 24.61 -17.23 -10.44
N GLY A 356 24.29 -18.50 -10.71
CA GLY A 356 24.67 -19.66 -9.92
C GLY A 356 26.10 -20.18 -10.08
N PHE A 357 27.08 -19.34 -10.45
CA PHE A 357 28.50 -19.74 -10.45
C PHE A 357 29.16 -19.62 -9.05
N GLY A 358 28.39 -19.28 -8.00
CA GLY A 358 28.96 -18.96 -6.68
C GLY A 358 28.35 -19.64 -5.44
N SER A 359 27.19 -20.31 -5.49
CA SER A 359 26.51 -20.77 -4.25
C SER A 359 26.69 -22.25 -3.90
N GLN A 360 27.54 -23.00 -4.62
CA GLN A 360 27.86 -24.39 -4.30
C GLN A 360 29.27 -24.55 -3.70
N PHE A 361 29.69 -23.58 -2.89
CA PHE A 361 30.88 -23.73 -2.03
C PHE A 361 30.43 -24.24 -0.66
N ARG A 362 30.57 -25.55 -0.43
CA ARG A 362 30.53 -26.13 0.92
C ARG A 362 31.94 -26.09 1.48
N PHE A 363 32.14 -25.45 2.63
CA PHE A 363 33.35 -25.67 3.42
C PHE A 363 33.41 -27.17 3.79
N SER A 364 34.33 -27.90 3.19
CA SER A 364 34.66 -29.25 3.61
C SER A 364 35.33 -29.15 4.98
N ASN A 365 34.54 -29.34 6.04
CA ASN A 365 35.08 -29.41 7.38
C ASN A 365 35.99 -30.65 7.47
N GLN A 366 37.25 -30.38 7.75
CA GLN A 366 38.34 -31.33 7.77
C GLN A 366 38.32 -32.08 9.10
N GLU A 367 37.86 -33.33 9.13
CA GLU A 367 38.20 -34.26 10.21
C GLU A 367 39.40 -35.11 9.79
N ARG A 368 40.54 -34.79 10.41
CA ARG A 368 41.72 -35.66 10.46
C ARG A 368 41.34 -36.95 11.18
N LEU A 369 41.24 -38.05 10.45
CA LEU A 369 41.30 -39.39 11.03
C LEU A 369 42.60 -40.07 10.60
N SER A 370 43.52 -40.13 11.55
CA SER A 370 44.69 -41.01 11.55
C SER A 370 44.23 -42.47 11.54
N HIS A 371 44.49 -43.22 10.47
CA HIS A 371 44.59 -44.67 10.49
C HIS A 371 45.81 -45.09 9.67
N GLY A 372 46.76 -45.73 10.34
CA GLY A 372 47.95 -46.29 9.73
C GLY A 372 47.71 -47.69 9.13
N GLY A 373 48.70 -48.14 8.37
CA GLY A 373 48.97 -49.57 8.17
C GLY A 373 48.90 -50.10 6.74
N ASN A 374 50.10 -50.17 6.14
CA ASN A 374 50.60 -51.16 5.16
C ASN A 374 49.97 -51.31 3.75
N GLY A 375 50.84 -51.10 2.75
CA GLY A 375 50.72 -51.65 1.41
C GLY A 375 51.92 -51.25 0.54
N ALA A 376 52.83 -52.18 0.29
CA ALA A 376 54.13 -51.95 -0.32
C ALA A 376 54.11 -51.92 -1.87
N SER A 377 55.16 -51.28 -2.41
CA SER A 377 55.83 -51.50 -3.71
C SER A 377 55.11 -51.14 -5.02
N GLY A 378 55.75 -50.26 -5.80
CA GLY A 378 55.44 -50.01 -7.21
C GLY A 378 56.20 -48.80 -7.76
N ARG A 379 57.46 -49.01 -8.16
CA ARG A 379 58.34 -48.03 -8.77
C ARG A 379 58.04 -47.96 -10.28
N GLY A 380 57.74 -46.78 -10.81
CA GLY A 380 57.56 -46.53 -12.24
C GLY A 380 57.74 -45.04 -12.53
N LYS A 381 58.51 -44.72 -13.56
CA LYS A 381 59.14 -43.44 -13.86
C LYS A 381 58.62 -42.94 -15.22
N ASN A 382 58.82 -41.65 -15.49
CA ASN A 382 58.68 -40.93 -16.77
C ASN A 382 57.26 -40.37 -17.02
N ASP A 383 57.05 -39.06 -17.05
CA ASP A 383 57.54 -37.98 -17.94
C ASP A 383 56.51 -37.70 -19.05
N ASP A 384 56.42 -36.41 -19.36
CA ASP A 384 55.79 -35.76 -20.51
C ASP A 384 54.31 -35.37 -20.40
N ASP A 385 54.12 -34.08 -20.12
CA ASP A 385 53.48 -33.09 -21.00
C ASP A 385 52.39 -33.61 -21.94
N ASP A 386 51.18 -33.05 -21.79
CA ASP A 386 50.52 -32.39 -22.92
C ASP A 386 49.28 -31.62 -22.45
N ASP A 387 49.36 -30.30 -22.62
CA ASP A 387 48.23 -29.38 -22.69
C ASP A 387 47.26 -29.83 -23.79
N LEU A 388 45.96 -29.99 -23.47
CA LEU A 388 44.97 -30.22 -24.52
C LEU A 388 43.56 -29.68 -24.18
N TYR A 389 43.31 -28.48 -24.73
CA TYR A 389 42.07 -27.94 -25.33
C TYR A 389 41.16 -27.07 -24.44
N ASN A 390 40.90 -25.81 -24.83
CA ASN A 390 40.05 -25.32 -25.94
C ASN A 390 38.57 -25.68 -25.76
#